data_AF-A0A409W2G8-F1
#
_entry.id   AF-A0A409W2G8-F1
#
_cell.length_a   1.000
_cell.length_b   1.000
_cell.length_c   1.000
_cell.angle_alpha   90.00
_cell.angle_beta   90.00
_cell.angle_gamma   90.00
#
_symmetry.space_group_name_H-M   'P 1'
#
loop_
_entity.id
_entity.type
_entity.pdbx_description
1 polymer ?
#
loop_
_entity_poly.entity_id
_entity_poly.type
_entity_poly.pdbx_seq_one_letter_code
_entity_poly.pdbx_strand_id
1 'polypeptide(L)'
;MSLPLTRKLASKTHPPLKLGQQCTLKINAKGVEYLTEAEIGTPGVMKCINETGAPANISIGFYNEAGTKAEPVFVWKHIDKESNLSVHPTSKLQIYAVSDYQATEMITGKINSDIIWERDLHDLAPSTEWNLCYEKNTKKYTIEEVSM
;
A
#
# COMPACT_ATOMS: atom_id res chain seq x y z
N MET A 1 -23.87 -2.76 -7.37
CA MET A 1 -22.94 -2.04 -8.25
C MET A 1 -21.55 -2.31 -7.70
N SER A 2 -20.86 -3.33 -8.23
CA SER A 2 -19.50 -3.66 -7.78
C SER A 2 -18.52 -2.73 -8.50
N LEU A 3 -17.66 -2.06 -7.75
CA LEU A 3 -16.50 -1.36 -8.30
C LEU A 3 -15.35 -2.36 -8.26
N PRO A 4 -14.85 -2.87 -9.40
CA PRO A 4 -13.67 -3.72 -9.42
C PRO A 4 -12.44 -2.85 -9.09
N LEU A 5 -12.03 -2.86 -7.83
CA LEU A 5 -10.73 -2.31 -7.41
C LEU A 5 -9.63 -3.27 -7.88
N THR A 6 -9.24 -3.12 -9.15
CA THR A 6 -8.13 -3.90 -9.72
C THR A 6 -6.81 -3.35 -9.15
N ARG A 7 -6.29 -3.94 -8.08
CA ARG A 7 -4.94 -3.62 -7.59
C ARG A 7 -3.89 -4.33 -8.45
N LYS A 8 -3.43 -3.65 -9.49
CA LYS A 8 -2.17 -4.03 -10.16
C LYS A 8 -1.00 -3.42 -9.39
N LEU A 9 -0.36 -4.22 -8.54
CA LEU A 9 0.98 -3.90 -8.01
C LEU A 9 2.01 -4.65 -8.86
N ALA A 10 2.42 -4.04 -9.97
CA ALA A 10 3.55 -4.53 -10.75
C ALA A 10 4.26 -3.35 -11.46
N SER A 11 5.59 -3.28 -11.33
CA SER A 11 6.44 -2.27 -11.97
C SER A 11 7.43 -2.92 -12.95
N LYS A 12 7.79 -2.15 -13.98
CA LYS A 12 8.66 -2.53 -15.10
C LYS A 12 9.95 -1.71 -15.20
N THR A 13 10.34 -0.97 -14.16
CA THR A 13 11.63 -0.23 -14.15
C THR A 13 12.48 -0.45 -12.90
N HIS A 14 11.90 -0.89 -11.79
CA HIS A 14 12.55 -1.56 -10.64
C HIS A 14 11.51 -2.49 -10.01
N PRO A 15 11.83 -3.71 -9.52
CA PRO A 15 10.81 -4.62 -8.99
C PRO A 15 10.10 -3.97 -7.80
N PRO A 16 8.75 -4.04 -7.72
CA PRO A 16 8.05 -3.58 -6.54
C PRO A 16 8.47 -4.42 -5.33
N LEU A 17 8.90 -3.77 -4.26
CA LEU A 17 9.24 -4.43 -3.00
C LEU A 17 7.95 -4.84 -2.28
N LYS A 18 7.80 -6.12 -1.93
CA LYS A 18 6.66 -6.63 -1.16
C LYS A 18 7.03 -6.77 0.32
N LEU A 19 6.02 -6.88 1.18
CA LEU A 19 6.24 -7.32 2.56
C LEU A 19 7.01 -8.64 2.58
N GLY A 20 7.95 -8.77 3.51
CA GLY A 20 8.82 -9.94 3.55
C GLY A 20 10.03 -9.84 2.63
N GLN A 21 10.21 -8.74 1.90
CA GLN A 21 11.31 -8.56 0.96
C GLN A 21 12.24 -7.41 1.35
N GLN A 22 13.46 -7.49 0.84
CA GLN A 22 14.46 -6.44 0.94
C GLN A 22 15.09 -6.08 -0.41
N CYS A 23 15.60 -4.86 -0.52
CA CYS A 23 16.47 -4.43 -1.61
C CYS A 23 17.59 -3.51 -1.10
N THR A 24 18.55 -3.21 -1.96
CA THR A 24 19.70 -2.37 -1.64
C THR A 24 19.82 -1.22 -2.64
N LEU A 25 20.00 0.00 -2.13
CA LEU A 25 20.35 1.17 -2.93
C LEU A 25 21.86 1.19 -3.17
N LYS A 26 22.27 1.23 -4.43
CA LYS A 26 23.66 1.22 -4.88
C LYS A 26 23.92 2.34 -5.88
N ILE A 27 25.20 2.68 -6.04
CA ILE A 27 25.67 3.57 -7.11
C ILE A 27 26.46 2.73 -8.13
N ASN A 28 26.11 2.85 -9.41
CA ASN A 28 26.87 2.17 -10.47
C ASN A 28 28.15 2.94 -10.82
N ALA A 29 28.99 2.36 -11.69
CA ALA A 29 30.26 2.98 -12.11
C ALA A 29 30.11 4.37 -12.78
N LYS A 30 28.91 4.76 -13.19
CA LYS A 30 28.60 6.08 -13.79
C LYS A 30 28.09 7.09 -12.75
N GLY A 31 28.06 6.74 -11.47
CA GLY A 31 27.54 7.62 -10.42
C GLY A 31 26.01 7.66 -10.35
N VAL A 32 25.31 6.74 -11.01
CA VAL A 32 23.83 6.70 -11.02
C VAL A 32 23.35 5.76 -9.93
N GLU A 33 22.46 6.26 -9.07
CA GLU A 33 21.76 5.49 -8.04
C GLU A 33 20.74 4.53 -8.65
N TYR A 34 20.67 3.31 -8.12
CA TYR A 34 19.69 2.29 -8.50
C TYR A 34 19.38 1.36 -7.33
N LEU A 35 18.18 0.77 -7.34
CA LEU A 35 17.80 -0.28 -6.40
C LEU A 35 18.11 -1.66 -7.01
N THR A 36 18.64 -2.58 -6.21
CA THR A 36 18.78 -3.99 -6.62
C THR A 36 17.42 -4.65 -6.79
N GLU A 37 17.43 -5.83 -7.43
CA GLU A 37 16.28 -6.72 -7.43
C GLU A 37 15.83 -7.05 -5.99
N ALA A 38 14.53 -7.33 -5.83
CA ALA A 38 13.95 -7.67 -4.54
C ALA A 38 14.35 -9.10 -4.13
N GLU A 39 14.85 -9.24 -2.91
CA GLU A 39 15.25 -10.52 -2.31
C GLU A 39 14.35 -10.86 -1.12
N ILE A 40 14.34 -12.14 -0.72
CA ILE A 40 13.66 -12.55 0.51
C ILE A 40 14.34 -11.89 1.70
N GLY A 41 13.55 -11.22 2.53
CA GLY A 41 13.98 -10.52 3.73
C GLY A 41 13.24 -11.02 4.98
N THR A 42 13.01 -10.11 5.92
CA THR A 42 12.30 -10.42 7.17
C THR A 42 10.79 -10.44 6.94
N PRO A 43 10.06 -11.50 7.33
CA PRO A 43 8.61 -11.59 7.17
C PRO A 43 7.88 -10.35 7.73
N GLY A 44 6.94 -9.81 6.94
CA GLY A 44 6.15 -8.63 7.34
C GLY A 44 6.91 -7.30 7.34
N VAL A 45 8.18 -7.27 6.95
CA VAL A 45 9.00 -6.04 6.82
C VAL A 45 9.27 -5.76 5.34
N MET A 46 9.18 -4.50 4.93
CA MET A 46 9.88 -4.03 3.73
C MET A 46 11.15 -3.31 4.16
N LYS A 47 12.29 -3.72 3.61
CA LYS A 47 13.61 -3.17 3.98
C LYS A 47 14.37 -2.65 2.77
N CYS A 48 14.93 -1.45 2.88
CA CYS A 48 15.88 -0.91 1.91
C CYS A 48 17.20 -0.56 2.63
N ILE A 49 18.33 -1.02 2.09
CA ILE A 49 19.67 -0.83 2.66
C ILE A 49 20.41 0.22 1.83
N ASN A 50 21.03 1.20 2.48
CA ASN A 50 21.85 2.19 1.79
C ASN A 50 23.32 1.72 1.67
N GLU A 51 23.74 1.25 0.49
CA GLU A 51 25.13 0.90 0.16
C GLU A 51 25.78 1.89 -0.82
N THR A 52 25.29 3.13 -0.89
CA THR A 52 25.85 4.15 -1.80
C THR A 52 27.20 4.73 -1.33
N GLY A 53 27.64 4.39 -0.11
CA GLY A 53 28.86 4.93 0.50
C GLY A 53 28.70 6.34 1.08
N ALA A 54 27.54 6.97 0.92
CA ALA A 54 27.18 8.28 1.46
C ALA A 54 25.72 8.29 1.96
N PRO A 55 25.29 9.31 2.72
CA PRO A 55 23.88 9.45 3.05
C PRO A 55 23.02 9.63 1.79
N ALA A 56 21.89 8.93 1.73
CA ALA A 56 20.99 8.94 0.57
C ALA A 56 19.54 9.19 0.98
N ASN A 57 18.72 9.61 0.01
CA ASN A 57 17.28 9.76 0.20
C ASN A 57 16.57 8.49 -0.26
N ILE A 58 15.69 7.93 0.58
CA ILE A 58 14.91 6.74 0.25
C ILE A 58 13.43 7.09 0.42
N SER A 59 12.61 6.68 -0.54
CA SER A 59 11.18 6.98 -0.53
C SER A 59 10.32 5.73 -0.74
N ILE A 60 9.08 5.84 -0.27
CA ILE A 60 8.01 4.86 -0.51
C ILE A 60 6.86 5.60 -1.15
N GLY A 61 6.28 5.00 -2.20
CA GLY A 61 5.27 5.65 -3.01
C GLY A 61 4.36 4.67 -3.73
N PHE A 62 3.34 5.22 -4.37
CA PHE A 62 2.44 4.50 -5.25
C PHE A 62 2.85 4.72 -6.70
N TYR A 63 2.64 3.73 -7.57
CA TYR A 63 2.81 3.98 -9.00
C TYR A 63 1.61 4.74 -9.55
N ASN A 64 1.85 5.60 -10.54
CA ASN A 64 0.78 6.10 -11.40
C ASN A 64 0.10 4.93 -12.15
N GLU A 65 -1.07 5.16 -12.73
CA GLU A 65 -1.86 4.12 -13.44
C GLU A 65 -1.05 3.39 -14.53
N ALA A 66 -0.12 4.10 -15.17
CA ALA A 66 0.77 3.54 -16.19
C ALA A 66 1.85 2.59 -15.62
N GLY A 67 2.08 2.57 -14.30
CA GLY A 67 3.10 1.73 -13.65
C GLY A 67 4.53 2.20 -13.92
N THR A 68 4.72 3.39 -14.49
CA THR A 68 6.02 3.86 -15.01
C THR A 68 6.72 4.84 -14.08
N LYS A 69 5.96 5.50 -13.20
CA LYS A 69 6.51 6.48 -12.24
C LYS A 69 5.96 6.19 -10.85
N ALA A 70 6.87 6.02 -9.88
CA ALA A 70 6.52 6.04 -8.48
C ALA A 70 6.32 7.50 -8.01
N GLU A 71 5.18 7.77 -7.41
CA GLU A 71 4.85 9.01 -6.72
C GLU A 71 5.12 8.83 -5.22
N PRO A 72 6.16 9.48 -4.67
CA PRO A 72 6.54 9.27 -3.29
C PRO A 72 5.48 9.85 -2.35
N VAL A 73 5.10 9.06 -1.36
CA VAL A 73 4.19 9.45 -0.27
C VAL A 73 5.00 9.78 0.97
N PHE A 74 6.01 8.97 1.25
CA PHE A 74 6.95 9.18 2.35
C PHE A 74 8.36 9.28 1.79
N VAL A 75 9.11 10.26 2.27
CA VAL A 75 10.51 10.49 1.90
C VAL A 75 11.32 10.61 3.17
N TRP A 76 12.26 9.69 3.36
CA TRP A 76 13.29 9.79 4.38
C TRP A 76 14.52 10.41 3.76
N LYS A 77 14.95 11.51 4.36
CA LYS A 77 16.15 12.23 3.93
C LYS A 77 17.32 11.81 4.77
N HIS A 78 18.50 11.75 4.16
CA HIS A 78 19.77 11.55 4.86
C HIS A 78 19.82 10.23 5.67
N ILE A 79 19.44 9.12 5.03
CA ILE A 79 19.68 7.79 5.61
C ILE A 79 21.18 7.52 5.49
N ASP A 80 21.85 7.35 6.62
CA ASP A 80 23.30 7.13 6.68
C ASP A 80 23.73 5.91 5.88
N LYS A 81 25.00 5.90 5.48
CA LYS A 81 25.61 4.74 4.80
C LYS A 81 25.50 3.49 5.70
N GLU A 82 25.32 2.33 5.07
CA GLU A 82 25.19 1.02 5.71
C GLU A 82 24.00 0.91 6.69
N SER A 83 23.20 1.98 6.82
CA SER A 83 21.95 1.97 7.57
C SER A 83 20.83 1.42 6.71
N ASN A 84 19.72 1.09 7.37
CA ASN A 84 18.54 0.55 6.71
C ASN A 84 17.29 1.33 7.08
N LEU A 85 16.41 1.47 6.10
CA LEU A 85 15.04 1.87 6.31
C LEU A 85 14.19 0.60 6.39
N SER A 86 13.57 0.37 7.53
CA SER A 86 12.59 -0.71 7.74
C SER A 86 11.22 -0.11 7.99
N VAL A 87 10.23 -0.57 7.24
CA VAL A 87 8.84 -0.14 7.40
C VAL A 87 7.91 -1.34 7.51
N HIS A 88 6.85 -1.14 8.30
CA HIS A 88 5.72 -2.05 8.44
C HIS A 88 4.45 -1.30 8.08
N PRO A 89 4.15 -1.09 6.78
CA PRO A 89 2.95 -0.35 6.40
C PRO A 89 1.71 -1.18 6.75
N THR A 90 0.93 -0.71 7.73
CA THR A 90 -0.41 -1.24 8.01
C THR A 90 -1.41 -0.46 7.17
N SER A 91 -1.75 -0.96 5.98
CA SER A 91 -2.78 -0.33 5.16
C SER A 91 -4.09 -1.03 5.45
N LYS A 92 -4.99 -0.38 6.20
CA LYS A 92 -6.30 -0.95 6.52
C LYS A 92 -7.35 -0.49 5.51
N LEU A 93 -8.17 -1.42 5.02
CA LEU A 93 -9.40 -1.12 4.31
C LEU A 93 -10.55 -1.12 5.31
N GLN A 94 -11.27 -0.01 5.40
CA GLN A 94 -12.42 0.15 6.26
C GLN A 94 -13.65 0.45 5.41
N ILE A 95 -14.77 -0.19 5.74
CA ILE A 95 -16.07 0.06 5.11
C ILE A 95 -17.03 0.54 6.19
N TYR A 96 -17.75 1.61 5.87
CA TYR A 96 -18.74 2.24 6.72
C TYR A 96 -19.98 2.58 5.87
N ALA A 97 -21.14 2.70 6.53
CA ALA A 97 -22.37 3.18 5.91
C ALA A 97 -22.70 4.58 6.46
N VAL A 98 -23.12 5.48 5.58
CA VAL A 98 -23.58 6.83 5.90
C VAL A 98 -24.82 7.14 5.07
N SER A 99 -25.77 7.86 5.65
CA SER A 99 -27.07 8.17 5.01
C SER A 99 -27.09 9.51 4.30
N ASP A 100 -26.09 10.35 4.52
CA ASP A 100 -26.02 11.77 4.12
C ASP A 100 -24.93 12.04 3.07
N TYR A 101 -24.31 11.01 2.52
CA TYR A 101 -23.27 11.17 1.50
C TYR A 101 -23.83 11.74 0.19
N GLN A 102 -23.28 12.87 -0.24
CA GLN A 102 -23.52 13.46 -1.56
C GLN A 102 -22.42 13.00 -2.52
N ALA A 103 -22.82 12.32 -3.61
CA ALA A 103 -21.90 11.60 -4.52
C ALA A 103 -20.82 12.46 -5.20
N THR A 104 -20.90 13.79 -5.11
CA THR A 104 -19.99 14.74 -5.75
C THR A 104 -18.92 15.31 -4.82
N GLU A 105 -18.96 15.00 -3.52
CA GLU A 105 -18.02 15.57 -2.55
C GLU A 105 -16.94 14.55 -2.16
N MET A 106 -15.68 14.94 -2.32
CA MET A 106 -14.57 14.20 -1.73
C MET A 106 -14.71 14.25 -0.20
N ILE A 107 -14.78 13.10 0.45
CA ILE A 107 -14.87 13.00 1.91
C ILE A 107 -13.55 13.48 2.49
N THR A 108 -13.53 14.74 2.92
CA THR A 108 -12.36 15.41 3.52
C THR A 108 -12.51 15.57 5.04
N GLY A 109 -13.67 15.23 5.60
CA GLY A 109 -14.01 15.34 7.01
C GLY A 109 -14.01 14.01 7.78
N LYS A 110 -14.11 14.11 9.11
CA LYS A 110 -14.26 12.94 9.99
C LYS A 110 -15.61 12.27 9.72
N ILE A 111 -15.56 10.96 9.49
CA ILE A 111 -16.74 10.14 9.25
C ILE A 111 -17.35 9.78 10.60
N ASN A 112 -18.58 10.24 10.82
CA ASN A 112 -19.32 10.00 12.06
C ASN A 112 -20.26 8.81 11.91
N SER A 113 -19.71 7.66 11.53
CA SER A 113 -20.44 6.39 11.54
C SER A 113 -19.52 5.26 11.99
N ASP A 114 -20.15 4.19 12.49
CA ASP A 114 -19.42 3.02 12.94
C ASP A 114 -18.80 2.30 11.73
N ILE A 115 -17.57 1.82 11.92
CA ILE A 115 -16.91 0.93 10.97
C ILE A 115 -17.65 -0.40 11.03
N ILE A 116 -18.16 -0.83 9.88
CA ILE A 116 -18.95 -2.05 9.74
C ILE A 116 -18.03 -3.23 9.41
N TRP A 117 -16.88 -2.93 8.79
CA TRP A 117 -15.91 -3.94 8.40
C TRP A 117 -14.51 -3.33 8.28
N GLU A 118 -13.50 -4.07 8.75
CA GLU A 118 -12.08 -3.70 8.67
C GLU A 118 -11.21 -4.93 8.37
N ARG A 119 -10.27 -4.78 7.44
CA ARG A 119 -9.18 -5.74 7.19
C ARG A 119 -7.88 -5.03 6.87
N ASP A 120 -6.77 -5.70 7.19
CA ASP A 120 -5.48 -5.32 6.60
C ASP A 120 -5.51 -5.68 5.11
N LEU A 121 -5.12 -4.75 4.26
CA LEU A 121 -5.04 -4.96 2.81
C LEU A 121 -4.04 -6.05 2.43
N HIS A 122 -3.09 -6.37 3.31
CA HIS A 122 -2.14 -7.47 3.09
C HIS A 122 -2.76 -8.85 3.32
N ASP A 123 -3.80 -8.94 4.14
CA ASP A 123 -4.51 -10.19 4.41
C ASP A 123 -5.54 -10.53 3.33
N LEU A 124 -5.74 -9.62 2.37
CA LEU A 124 -6.71 -9.79 1.29
C LEU A 124 -6.06 -10.39 0.04
N ALA A 125 -6.81 -11.25 -0.65
CA ALA A 125 -6.44 -11.72 -1.97
C ALA A 125 -6.32 -10.53 -2.96
N PRO A 126 -5.53 -10.65 -4.05
CA PRO A 126 -5.39 -9.59 -5.06
C PRO A 126 -6.71 -9.13 -5.68
N SER A 127 -7.71 -10.02 -5.68
CA SER A 127 -9.09 -9.74 -6.00
C SER A 127 -9.96 -10.45 -4.98
N THR A 128 -10.97 -9.76 -4.48
CA THR A 128 -11.89 -10.25 -3.46
C THR A 128 -13.23 -9.57 -3.67
N GLU A 129 -14.31 -10.32 -3.47
CA GLU A 129 -15.68 -9.87 -3.66
C GLU A 129 -16.46 -10.02 -2.36
N TRP A 130 -17.30 -9.02 -2.08
CA TRP A 130 -18.11 -9.01 -0.88
C TRP A 130 -19.55 -8.60 -1.19
N ASN A 131 -20.47 -9.19 -0.45
CA ASN A 131 -21.88 -8.80 -0.43
C ASN A 131 -22.10 -7.74 0.65
N LEU A 132 -22.82 -6.68 0.27
CA LEU A 132 -23.39 -5.72 1.20
C LEU A 132 -24.80 -6.18 1.57
N CYS A 133 -24.97 -6.63 2.80
CA CYS A 133 -26.23 -7.13 3.32
C CYS A 133 -26.90 -6.06 4.20
N TYR A 134 -28.23 -5.94 4.12
CA TYR A 134 -29.02 -5.05 4.97
C TYR A 134 -30.08 -5.83 5.72
N GLU A 135 -29.98 -5.82 7.05
CA GLU A 135 -30.94 -6.48 7.92
C GLU A 135 -32.05 -5.51 8.33
N LYS A 136 -33.27 -5.72 7.81
CA LYS A 136 -34.41 -4.81 8.03
C LYS A 136 -34.81 -4.69 9.49
N ASN A 137 -34.66 -5.76 10.28
CA ASN A 137 -35.10 -5.80 11.68
C ASN A 137 -34.20 -4.94 12.58
N THR A 138 -32.90 -5.01 12.38
CA THR A 138 -31.89 -4.28 13.16
C THR A 138 -31.50 -2.95 12.51
N LYS A 139 -31.89 -2.73 11.25
CA LYS A 139 -31.48 -1.61 10.39
C LYS A 139 -29.95 -1.51 10.28
N LYS A 140 -29.25 -2.65 10.31
CA LYS A 140 -27.79 -2.72 10.22
C LYS A 140 -27.36 -3.20 8.85
N TYR A 141 -26.22 -2.68 8.41
CA TYR A 141 -25.49 -3.22 7.28
C TYR A 141 -24.43 -4.20 7.77
N THR A 142 -24.16 -5.23 6.98
CA THR A 142 -23.04 -6.16 7.18
C THR A 142 -22.31 -6.38 5.85
N ILE A 143 -21.04 -6.77 5.93
CA ILE A 143 -20.21 -7.13 4.78
C ILE A 143 -19.81 -8.59 4.94
N GLU A 144 -20.13 -9.40 3.93
CA GLU A 144 -19.84 -10.83 3.91
C GLU A 144 -18.98 -11.18 2.70
N GLU A 145 -17.93 -11.97 2.89
CA GLU A 145 -17.04 -12.40 1.81
C GLU A 145 -17.74 -13.43 0.93
N VAL A 146 -17.67 -13.23 -0.38
CA VAL A 146 -18.16 -14.21 -1.34
C VAL A 146 -17.14 -15.35 -1.35
N SER A 147 -17.50 -16.48 -0.76
CA SER A 147 -16.68 -17.69 -0.87
C SER A 147 -16.64 -18.12 -2.34
N MET A 148 -15.44 -18.10 -2.93
CA MET A 148 -15.19 -18.70 -4.25
C MET A 148 -15.09 -20.22 -4.16
#